data_AF-A0A1G7BX94-F1
#
_entry.id   AF-A0A1G7BX94-F1
#
_cell.length_a   1.000
_cell.length_b   1.000
_cell.length_c   1.000
_cell.angle_alpha   90.00
_cell.angle_beta   90.00
_cell.angle_gamma   90.00
#
_symmetry.space_group_name_H-M   'P 1'
#
loop_
_entity.id
_entity.type
_entity.pdbx_description
1 polymer ?
#
loop_
_entity_poly.entity_id
_entity_poly.type
_entity_poly.pdbx_seq_one_letter_code
_entity_poly.pdbx_strand_id
1 'polypeptide(L)'
;MQRELRYLSLFLLLAASVASAAAGEEVRGVEWYRQHPTERAAVTRRCVDNPGQLERTADCINAERASLAAKADAMAGTGSGLGRTPARRGGGLESTSPEVLAANPEARRMILGLCARMTAEQQAAYGLCEPARRSLGPARRT
;
A
#
# COMPACT_ATOMS: atom_id res chain seq x y z
N MET A 1 37.14 56.81 19.96
CA MET A 1 37.26 55.38 20.36
C MET A 1 35.94 54.72 20.75
N GLN A 2 35.09 55.31 21.60
CA GLN A 2 33.85 54.68 22.11
C GLN A 2 32.77 54.39 21.04
N ARG A 3 32.69 55.20 19.97
CA ARG A 3 31.75 55.00 18.85
C ARG A 3 32.13 53.83 17.94
N GLU A 4 33.41 53.68 17.63
CA GLU A 4 33.94 52.59 16.80
C GLU A 4 33.74 51.20 17.45
N LEU A 5 33.92 51.11 18.78
CA LEU A 5 33.59 49.87 19.51
C LEU A 5 32.11 49.51 19.44
N ARG A 6 31.20 50.51 19.45
CA ARG A 6 29.75 50.27 19.37
C ARG A 6 29.32 49.79 17.99
N TYR A 7 29.93 50.31 16.92
CA TYR A 7 29.67 49.84 15.56
C TYR A 7 30.23 48.44 15.33
N LEU A 8 31.44 48.14 15.80
CA LEU A 8 32.00 46.77 15.78
C LEU A 8 31.15 45.79 16.59
N SER A 9 30.60 46.23 17.73
CA SER A 9 29.69 45.42 18.56
C SER A 9 28.36 45.16 17.86
N LEU A 10 27.78 46.16 17.19
CA LEU A 10 26.57 45.99 16.40
C LEU A 10 26.80 45.07 15.20
N PHE A 11 27.96 45.19 14.54
CA PHE A 11 28.32 44.37 13.38
C PHE A 11 28.55 42.89 13.77
N LEU A 12 29.17 42.63 14.94
CA LEU A 12 29.33 41.26 15.47
C LEU A 12 27.99 40.62 15.84
N LEU A 13 27.05 41.39 16.38
CA LEU A 13 25.74 40.87 16.77
C LEU A 13 24.83 40.58 15.56
N LEU A 14 25.01 41.29 14.43
CA LEU A 14 24.23 41.07 13.21
C LEU A 14 24.73 39.89 12.36
N ALA A 15 25.98 39.45 12.54
CA ALA A 15 26.57 38.35 11.77
C ALA A 15 26.26 36.94 12.34
N ALA A 16 25.58 36.85 13.50
CA ALA A 16 25.45 35.60 14.24
C ALA A 16 24.17 34.76 13.96
N SER A 17 23.31 35.16 13.01
CA SER A 17 21.99 34.53 12.84
C SER A 17 21.73 33.86 11.50
N VAL A 18 22.71 33.14 10.93
CA VAL A 18 22.47 32.20 9.81
C VAL A 18 23.35 30.95 9.95
N ALA A 19 23.29 30.31 11.11
CA ALA A 19 23.51 28.87 11.18
C ALA A 19 22.14 28.20 10.99
N SER A 20 21.69 28.12 9.73
CA SER A 20 20.55 27.29 9.39
C SER A 20 20.97 25.86 9.72
N ALA A 21 20.40 25.31 10.79
CA ALA A 21 20.56 23.93 11.15
C ALA A 21 20.00 23.08 10.00
N ALA A 22 20.87 22.73 9.06
CA ALA A 22 20.74 21.46 8.35
C ALA A 22 21.04 20.37 9.38
N ALA A 23 20.13 20.22 10.35
CA ALA A 23 19.95 18.96 11.03
C ALA A 23 19.53 18.01 9.92
N GLY A 24 20.50 17.30 9.33
CA GLY A 24 20.19 16.14 8.52
C GLY A 24 19.29 15.27 9.39
N GLU A 25 18.00 15.19 9.02
CA GLU A 25 17.05 14.31 9.68
C GLU A 25 17.74 12.94 9.81
N GLU A 26 17.95 12.53 11.06
CA GLU A 26 18.55 11.24 11.37
C GLU A 26 17.74 10.17 10.65
N VAL A 27 18.34 9.49 9.67
CA VAL A 27 17.64 8.52 8.83
C VAL A 27 17.02 7.45 9.72
N ARG A 28 15.69 7.45 9.82
CA ARG A 28 14.96 6.50 10.66
C ARG A 28 14.83 5.18 9.93
N GLY A 29 15.10 4.09 10.65
CA GLY A 29 14.94 2.74 10.13
C GLY A 29 13.47 2.32 9.97
N VAL A 30 13.24 1.26 9.22
CA VAL A 30 11.90 0.68 8.98
C VAL A 30 11.18 0.36 10.30
N GLU A 31 11.87 -0.23 11.27
CA GLU A 31 11.26 -0.63 12.54
C GLU A 31 10.79 0.56 13.36
N TRP A 32 11.53 1.67 13.32
CA TRP A 32 11.12 2.90 13.98
C TRP A 32 9.81 3.41 13.39
N TYR A 33 9.72 3.52 12.05
CA TYR A 33 8.48 3.91 11.38
C TYR A 33 7.33 2.95 11.59
N ARG A 34 7.60 1.66 11.84
CA ARG A 34 6.56 0.68 12.15
C ARG A 34 5.88 0.99 13.48
N GLN A 35 6.67 1.38 14.48
CA GLN A 35 6.22 1.77 15.83
C GLN A 35 5.69 3.21 15.91
N HIS A 36 5.98 4.05 14.91
CA HIS A 36 5.62 5.49 14.87
C HIS A 36 4.68 5.79 13.69
N PRO A 37 3.38 5.45 13.81
CA PRO A 37 2.43 5.51 12.69
C PRO A 37 2.13 6.94 12.22
N THR A 38 2.13 7.92 13.13
CA THR A 38 1.85 9.32 12.82
C THR A 38 2.97 9.90 11.96
N GLU A 39 4.22 9.66 12.36
CA GLU A 39 5.42 10.12 11.68
C GLU A 39 5.60 9.40 10.35
N ARG A 40 5.35 8.09 10.32
CA ARG A 40 5.30 7.33 9.06
C ARG A 40 4.31 7.94 8.08
N ALA A 41 3.11 8.31 8.53
CA ALA A 41 2.09 8.90 7.67
C ALA A 41 2.52 10.30 7.16
N ALA A 42 3.10 11.13 8.02
CA ALA A 42 3.61 12.45 7.65
C ALA A 42 4.72 12.36 6.60
N VAL A 43 5.70 11.47 6.82
CA VAL A 43 6.82 11.25 5.89
C VAL A 43 6.32 10.67 4.57
N THR A 44 5.47 9.64 4.61
CA THR A 44 4.88 9.05 3.40
C THR A 44 4.16 10.11 2.56
N ARG A 45 3.39 11.00 3.20
CA ARG A 45 2.73 12.11 2.50
C ARG A 45 3.74 13.06 1.86
N ARG A 46 4.77 13.48 2.60
CA ARG A 46 5.85 14.32 2.08
C ARG A 46 6.54 13.69 0.86
N CYS A 47 6.74 12.37 0.87
CA CYS A 47 7.33 11.62 -0.24
C CYS A 47 6.45 11.66 -1.51
N VAL A 48 5.14 11.44 -1.34
CA VAL A 48 4.17 11.47 -2.44
C VAL A 48 4.01 12.87 -3.02
N ASP A 49 4.06 13.90 -2.17
CA ASP A 49 3.92 15.29 -2.60
C ASP A 49 5.17 15.81 -3.37
N ASN A 50 6.31 15.10 -3.29
CA ASN A 50 7.58 15.50 -3.91
C ASN A 50 8.21 14.35 -4.72
N PRO A 51 7.52 13.85 -5.77
CA PRO A 51 8.03 12.77 -6.60
C PRO A 51 9.34 13.17 -7.28
N GLY A 52 10.26 12.22 -7.46
CA GLY A 52 11.59 12.46 -8.05
C GLY A 52 12.61 13.18 -7.16
N GLN A 53 12.20 14.00 -6.19
CA GLN A 53 13.12 14.66 -5.26
C GLN A 53 13.37 13.85 -3.99
N LEU A 54 12.28 13.38 -3.35
CA LEU A 54 12.37 12.70 -2.04
C LEU A 54 12.13 11.19 -2.13
N GLU A 55 11.39 10.73 -3.15
CA GLU A 55 11.06 9.33 -3.45
C GLU A 55 12.18 8.32 -3.13
N ARG A 56 13.40 8.63 -3.58
CA ARG A 56 14.55 7.70 -3.51
C ARG A 56 15.41 7.89 -2.27
N THR A 57 15.01 8.77 -1.37
CA THR A 57 15.71 8.97 -0.10
C THR A 57 15.49 7.77 0.82
N ALA A 58 16.48 7.49 1.68
CA ALA A 58 16.38 6.39 2.63
C ALA A 58 15.17 6.51 3.55
N ASP A 59 14.78 7.74 3.88
CA ASP A 59 13.63 8.03 4.74
C ASP A 59 12.29 7.64 4.10
N CYS A 60 12.09 8.02 2.83
CA CYS A 60 10.91 7.62 2.04
C CYS A 60 10.85 6.10 1.84
N ILE A 61 11.98 5.48 1.50
CA ILE A 61 12.06 4.02 1.34
C ILE A 61 11.72 3.30 2.65
N ASN A 62 12.20 3.80 3.79
CA ASN A 62 11.96 3.18 5.07
C ASN A 62 10.51 3.36 5.54
N ALA A 63 9.92 4.54 5.35
CA ALA A 63 8.51 4.81 5.66
C ALA A 63 7.55 3.98 4.79
N GLU A 64 7.87 3.81 3.50
CA GLU A 64 7.10 2.95 2.58
C GLU A 64 7.16 1.48 3.01
N ARG A 65 8.36 0.95 3.25
CA ARG A 65 8.54 -0.42 3.74
C ARG A 65 7.80 -0.68 5.04
N ALA A 66 7.83 0.29 5.96
CA ALA A 66 7.08 0.21 7.21
C ALA A 66 5.57 0.21 6.99
N SER A 67 5.09 0.97 6.00
CA SER A 67 3.66 0.99 5.63
C SER A 67 3.20 -0.35 5.06
N LEU A 68 4.04 -1.00 4.25
CA LEU A 68 3.78 -2.36 3.75
C LEU A 68 3.79 -3.39 4.87
N ALA A 69 4.77 -3.34 5.78
CA ALA A 69 4.85 -4.22 6.93
C ALA A 69 3.62 -4.08 7.86
N ALA A 70 3.20 -2.84 8.16
CA ALA A 70 2.02 -2.60 8.99
C ALA A 70 0.72 -3.16 8.37
N LYS A 71 0.59 -3.09 7.04
CA LYS A 71 -0.54 -3.71 6.33
C LYS A 71 -0.49 -5.24 6.45
N ALA A 72 0.69 -5.85 6.30
CA ALA A 72 0.86 -7.28 6.46
C ALA A 72 0.54 -7.73 7.90
N ASP A 73 1.01 -6.98 8.90
CA ASP A 73 0.73 -7.22 10.32
C ASP A 73 -0.78 -7.16 10.60
N ALA A 74 -1.50 -6.18 10.01
CA ALA A 74 -2.95 -6.09 10.10
C ALA A 74 -3.66 -7.31 9.49
N MET A 75 -3.20 -7.78 8.33
CA MET A 75 -3.75 -8.99 7.69
C MET A 75 -3.50 -10.24 8.55
N ALA A 76 -2.32 -10.37 9.16
CA ALA A 76 -2.01 -11.45 10.08
C ALA A 76 -2.88 -11.40 11.35
N GLY A 77 -3.17 -10.20 11.87
CA GLY A 77 -4.07 -9.98 13.00
C GLY A 77 -5.53 -10.36 12.72
N THR A 78 -5.99 -10.19 11.48
CA THR A 78 -7.36 -10.59 11.07
C THR A 78 -7.55 -12.10 10.88
N GLY A 79 -6.47 -12.90 10.97
CA GLY A 79 -6.51 -14.36 10.78
C GLY A 79 -6.92 -15.19 12.02
N SER A 80 -7.25 -14.58 13.15
CA SER A 80 -7.59 -15.32 14.38
C SER A 80 -9.06 -15.78 14.50
N GLY A 81 -9.88 -15.58 13.46
CA GLY A 81 -11.32 -15.88 13.49
C GLY A 81 -11.81 -17.05 12.65
N LEU A 82 -10.96 -17.70 11.84
CA LEU A 82 -11.35 -18.88 11.06
C LEU A 82 -10.32 -19.98 11.25
N GLY A 83 -10.79 -21.11 11.76
CA GLY A 83 -9.98 -22.24 12.22
C GLY A 83 -8.88 -22.63 11.25
N ARG A 84 -7.72 -22.93 11.81
CA ARG A 84 -6.58 -23.56 11.15
C ARG A 84 -7.00 -24.94 10.65
N THR A 85 -7.65 -25.02 9.50
CA THR A 85 -7.57 -26.20 8.65
C THR A 85 -6.22 -26.15 7.93
N PRO A 86 -5.53 -27.28 7.74
CA PRO A 86 -4.32 -27.33 6.93
C PRO A 86 -4.74 -27.22 5.45
N ALA A 87 -5.08 -26.01 5.02
CA ALA A 87 -5.42 -25.71 3.64
C ALA A 87 -4.13 -25.69 2.82
N ARG A 88 -3.95 -26.79 2.08
CA ARG A 88 -3.33 -26.91 0.76
C ARG A 88 -2.83 -25.57 0.19
N ARG A 89 -1.53 -25.53 -0.07
CA ARG A 89 -0.83 -24.58 -0.95
C ARG A 89 -1.68 -24.28 -2.20
N GLY A 90 -2.40 -23.15 -2.20
CA GLY A 90 -3.37 -22.81 -3.24
C GLY A 90 -4.05 -21.47 -2.99
N GLY A 91 -3.29 -20.44 -2.61
CA GLY A 91 -3.80 -19.07 -2.55
C GLY A 91 -4.06 -18.56 -3.96
N GLY A 92 -5.28 -18.75 -4.47
CA GLY A 92 -5.68 -18.24 -5.78
C GLY A 92 -7.09 -18.55 -6.25
N LEU A 93 -7.82 -19.51 -5.67
CA LEU A 93 -9.07 -20.01 -6.29
C LEU A 93 -10.29 -20.10 -5.36
N GLU A 94 -10.24 -19.61 -4.12
CA GLU A 94 -11.45 -19.59 -3.28
C GLU A 94 -12.51 -18.62 -3.86
N SER A 95 -12.08 -17.45 -4.34
CA SER A 95 -12.96 -16.41 -4.88
C SER A 95 -13.58 -16.72 -6.26
N THR A 96 -13.09 -17.78 -6.92
CA THR A 96 -13.49 -18.17 -8.28
C THR A 96 -14.31 -19.45 -8.29
N SER A 97 -14.61 -20.01 -7.11
CA SER A 97 -15.43 -21.21 -6.97
C SER A 97 -16.85 -20.96 -7.50
N PRO A 98 -17.48 -21.96 -8.17
CA PRO A 98 -18.85 -21.84 -8.65
C PRO A 98 -19.84 -21.46 -7.54
N GLU A 99 -19.61 -21.91 -6.31
CA GLU A 99 -20.45 -21.61 -5.13
C GLU A 99 -20.38 -20.12 -4.74
N VAL A 100 -19.18 -19.53 -4.75
CA VAL A 100 -18.97 -18.11 -4.47
C VAL A 100 -19.61 -17.24 -5.55
N LEU A 101 -19.46 -17.63 -6.81
CA LEU A 101 -20.13 -16.97 -7.93
C LEU A 101 -21.64 -17.20 -7.93
N ALA A 102 -22.13 -18.32 -7.40
CA ALA A 102 -23.57 -18.57 -7.22
C ALA A 102 -24.16 -17.57 -6.21
N ALA A 103 -23.44 -17.33 -5.10
CA ALA A 103 -23.80 -16.39 -4.04
C ALA A 103 -23.69 -14.90 -4.45
N ASN A 104 -22.95 -14.56 -5.53
CA ASN A 104 -22.86 -13.20 -6.07
C ASN A 104 -23.29 -13.13 -7.55
N PRO A 105 -24.60 -12.93 -7.82
CA PRO A 105 -25.13 -12.89 -9.18
C PRO A 105 -24.61 -11.74 -10.05
N GLU A 106 -24.24 -10.61 -9.45
CA GLU A 106 -23.73 -9.43 -10.17
C GLU A 106 -22.33 -9.70 -10.72
N ALA A 107 -21.42 -10.16 -9.86
CA ALA A 107 -20.07 -10.57 -10.25
C ALA A 107 -20.12 -11.68 -11.32
N ARG A 108 -21.00 -12.67 -11.14
CA ARG A 108 -21.24 -13.72 -12.13
C ARG A 108 -21.69 -13.16 -13.47
N ARG A 109 -22.67 -12.25 -13.48
CA ARG A 109 -23.18 -11.64 -14.72
C ARG A 109 -22.08 -10.86 -15.44
N MET A 110 -21.25 -10.11 -14.71
CA MET A 110 -20.13 -9.37 -15.28
C MET A 110 -19.13 -10.31 -15.96
N ILE A 111 -18.72 -11.37 -15.27
CA ILE A 111 -17.78 -12.38 -15.80
C ILE A 111 -18.36 -13.06 -17.05
N LEU A 112 -19.63 -13.48 -17.01
CA LEU A 112 -20.29 -14.08 -18.18
C LEU A 112 -20.37 -13.10 -19.36
N GLY A 113 -20.62 -11.81 -19.10
CA GLY A 113 -20.63 -10.77 -20.10
C GLY A 113 -19.27 -10.53 -20.75
N LEU A 114 -18.17 -10.64 -19.99
CA LEU A 114 -16.80 -10.64 -20.51
C LEU A 114 -16.55 -11.86 -21.40
N CYS A 115 -16.86 -13.05 -20.89
CA CYS A 115 -16.66 -14.31 -21.60
C CYS A 115 -17.42 -14.39 -22.93
N ALA A 116 -18.61 -13.78 -23.02
CA ALA A 116 -19.42 -13.75 -24.24
C ALA A 116 -18.73 -13.05 -25.43
N ARG A 117 -17.70 -12.23 -25.18
CA ARG A 117 -16.95 -11.49 -26.21
C ARG A 117 -15.63 -12.17 -26.62
N MET A 118 -15.31 -13.30 -26.00
CA MET A 118 -14.01 -13.97 -26.12
C MET A 118 -14.10 -15.21 -27.02
N THR A 119 -13.00 -15.54 -27.70
CA THR A 119 -12.85 -16.81 -28.41
C THR A 119 -12.74 -17.98 -27.42
N ALA A 120 -12.91 -19.22 -27.89
CA ALA A 120 -12.77 -20.41 -27.05
C ALA A 120 -11.38 -20.52 -26.40
N GLU A 121 -10.32 -20.17 -27.14
CA GLU A 121 -8.94 -20.14 -26.64
C GLU A 121 -8.76 -19.09 -25.54
N GLN A 122 -9.27 -17.88 -25.78
CA GLN A 122 -9.25 -16.80 -24.79
C GLN A 122 -10.04 -17.18 -23.52
N GLN A 123 -11.20 -17.84 -23.68
CA GLN A 123 -12.00 -18.32 -22.55
C GLN A 123 -11.26 -19.37 -21.72
N ALA A 124 -10.53 -20.29 -22.37
CA ALA A 124 -9.69 -21.27 -21.70
C ALA A 124 -8.55 -20.59 -20.93
N ALA A 125 -7.95 -19.54 -21.48
CA ALA A 125 -6.89 -18.77 -20.83
C ALA A 125 -7.38 -17.92 -19.63
N TYR A 126 -8.61 -17.39 -19.69
CA TYR A 126 -9.15 -16.51 -18.63
C TYR A 126 -9.51 -17.26 -17.34
N GLY A 127 -9.74 -18.58 -17.40
CA GLY A 127 -9.96 -19.44 -16.24
C GLY A 127 -11.27 -19.24 -15.45
N LEU A 128 -11.94 -18.10 -15.59
CA LEU A 128 -13.17 -17.75 -14.87
C LEU A 128 -14.46 -18.10 -15.61
N CYS A 129 -14.39 -18.30 -16.93
CA CYS A 129 -15.58 -18.54 -17.75
C CYS A 129 -16.29 -19.86 -17.38
N GLU A 130 -15.51 -20.93 -17.15
CA GLU A 130 -16.07 -22.24 -16.83
C GLU A 130 -16.68 -22.30 -15.42
N PRO A 131 -16.02 -21.81 -14.35
CA PRO A 131 -16.65 -21.69 -13.04
C PRO A 131 -17.92 -20.81 -13.04
N ALA A 132 -17.90 -19.69 -13.76
CA ALA A 132 -19.06 -18.81 -13.87
C ALA A 132 -20.25 -19.50 -14.56
N ARG A 133 -20.02 -20.32 -15.59
CA ARG A 133 -21.08 -21.13 -16.21
C ARG A 133 -21.63 -22.18 -15.24
N ARG A 134 -20.75 -22.91 -14.55
CA ARG A 134 -21.15 -23.94 -13.58
C ARG A 134 -21.95 -23.36 -12.41
N SER A 135 -21.68 -22.11 -12.02
CA SER A 135 -22.41 -21.42 -10.96
C SER A 135 -23.88 -21.13 -11.25
N LEU A 136 -24.31 -21.22 -12.52
CA LEU A 136 -25.74 -21.13 -12.88
C LEU A 136 -26.53 -22.36 -12.45
N GLY A 137 -25.85 -23.46 -12.09
CA GLY A 137 -26.46 -24.75 -11.80
C GLY A 137 -27.09 -25.40 -13.04
N PRO A 138 -27.69 -26.59 -12.90
CA PRO A 138 -28.51 -27.17 -13.96
C PRO A 138 -29.76 -26.29 -14.15
N ALA A 139 -29.98 -25.79 -15.37
CA ALA A 139 -31.22 -25.12 -15.72
C ALA A 139 -32.39 -26.03 -15.33
N ARG A 140 -33.28 -25.55 -14.44
CA ARG A 140 -34.54 -26.25 -14.17
C ARG A 140 -35.31 -26.28 -15.48
N ARG A 141 -35.30 -27.43 -16.15
CA ARG A 141 -36.19 -27.72 -17.26
C ARG A 141 -37.59 -27.81 -16.67
N THR A 142 -38.31 -26.69 -16.73
CA THR A 142 -39.77 -26.63 -16.56
C THR A 142 -40.39 -26.39 -17.91
#